data_AF-A0A350J881-F1
#
_entry.id   AF-A0A350J881-F1
#
_cell.length_a   1.000
_cell.length_b   1.000
_cell.length_c   1.000
_cell.angle_alpha   90.00
_cell.angle_beta   90.00
_cell.angle_gamma   90.00
#
_symmetry.space_group_name_H-M   'P 1'
#
loop_
_entity.id
_entity.type
_entity.pdbx_description
1 polymer ?
#
loop_
_entity_poly.entity_id
_entity_poly.type
_entity_poly.pdbx_seq_one_letter_code
_entity_poly.pdbx_strand_id
1 'polypeptide(L)'
;MNQENEKLQKVKKSCSIVNKVCIALTIILIVGCVASFIGGIAVIGMGREFDAKLQEAKDAGIVTTDHTTRIGSSSKINIEVFDPANIDTDVPAVREFLDSQPMATFYGMTVIGAGLVLAALAVVMRIVSSAFKIIEEEGSPFTDRVIRRITVTMAIVSILVGITASMAFGALLGVITWALYTILDYGKVLQIQSDETL
;
A
#
# COMPACT_ATOMS: atom_id res chain seq x y z
N MET A 1 -8.49 -12.55 41.97
CA MET A 1 -8.34 -11.87 40.67
C MET A 1 -8.22 -12.96 39.62
N ASN A 2 -9.29 -13.15 38.84
CA ASN A 2 -9.50 -14.33 37.98
C ASN A 2 -8.63 -14.30 36.72
N GLN A 3 -8.21 -15.48 36.25
CA GLN A 3 -7.48 -15.71 34.99
C GLN A 3 -8.07 -15.00 33.78
N GLU A 4 -9.37 -14.73 33.79
CA GLU A 4 -10.10 -14.02 32.75
C GLU A 4 -9.67 -12.54 32.63
N ASN A 5 -9.46 -11.86 33.77
CA ASN A 5 -8.94 -10.50 33.79
C ASN A 5 -7.49 -10.43 33.28
N GLU A 6 -6.68 -11.46 33.53
CA GLU A 6 -5.31 -11.53 33.00
C GLU A 6 -5.28 -11.73 31.47
N LYS A 7 -6.17 -12.58 30.93
CA LYS A 7 -6.31 -12.79 29.49
C LYS A 7 -6.74 -11.50 28.79
N LEU A 8 -7.72 -10.79 29.35
CA LEU A 8 -8.22 -9.53 28.80
C LEU A 8 -7.13 -8.44 28.80
N GLN A 9 -6.34 -8.35 29.87
CA GLN A 9 -5.19 -7.43 29.94
C GLN A 9 -4.12 -7.76 28.90
N LYS A 10 -3.83 -9.04 28.64
CA LYS A 10 -2.88 -9.45 27.58
C LYS A 10 -3.37 -9.01 26.21
N VAL A 11 -4.66 -9.17 25.90
CA VAL A 11 -5.24 -8.73 24.61
C VAL A 11 -5.13 -7.21 24.46
N LYS A 12 -5.50 -6.44 25.50
CA LYS A 12 -5.37 -4.97 25.48
C LYS A 12 -3.92 -4.53 25.27
N LYS A 13 -2.96 -5.16 25.98
CA LYS A 13 -1.53 -4.89 25.80
C LYS A 13 -1.07 -5.18 24.37
N SER A 14 -1.48 -6.29 23.78
CA SER A 14 -1.18 -6.62 22.39
C SER A 14 -1.77 -5.60 21.41
N CYS A 15 -3.03 -5.18 21.60
CA CYS A 15 -3.66 -4.15 20.77
C CYS A 15 -2.91 -2.82 20.85
N SER A 16 -2.48 -2.42 22.06
CA SER A 16 -1.70 -1.21 22.29
C SER A 16 -0.33 -1.26 21.60
N ILE A 17 0.35 -2.41 21.64
CA ILE A 17 1.63 -2.63 20.94
C ILE A 17 1.42 -2.53 19.42
N VAL A 18 0.43 -3.24 18.87
CA VAL A 18 0.14 -3.20 17.44
C VAL A 18 -0.20 -1.78 17.00
N ASN A 19 -1.00 -1.04 17.77
CA ASN A 19 -1.31 0.35 17.48
C ASN A 19 -0.05 1.23 17.39
N LYS A 20 0.91 1.08 18.33
CA LYS A 20 2.19 1.80 18.28
C LYS A 20 3.03 1.42 17.06
N VAL A 21 3.09 0.13 16.72
CA VAL A 21 3.80 -0.36 15.52
C VAL A 21 3.17 0.22 14.25
N CYS A 22 1.84 0.19 14.13
CA CYS A 22 1.13 0.76 12.98
C CYS A 22 1.40 2.27 12.85
N ILE A 23 1.43 3.03 13.95
CA ILE A 23 1.77 4.46 13.93
C ILE A 23 3.20 4.67 13.46
N ALA A 24 4.17 3.91 13.99
CA ALA A 24 5.56 4.01 13.57
C ALA A 24 5.74 3.70 12.08
N LEU A 25 5.10 2.62 11.59
CA LEU A 25 5.10 2.27 10.16
C LEU A 25 4.43 3.36 9.31
N THR A 26 3.34 3.95 9.78
CA THR A 26 2.66 5.05 9.08
C THR A 26 3.61 6.24 8.89
N ILE A 27 4.37 6.60 9.92
CA ILE A 27 5.34 7.71 9.84
C ILE A 27 6.43 7.38 8.80
N ILE A 28 6.99 6.17 8.85
CA ILE A 28 8.00 5.72 7.89
C ILE A 28 7.48 5.78 6.45
N LEU A 29 6.24 5.31 6.23
CA LEU A 29 5.60 5.34 4.90
C LEU A 29 5.36 6.76 4.41
N ILE A 30 4.95 7.70 5.29
CA ILE A 30 4.79 9.11 4.93
C ILE A 30 6.13 9.74 4.55
N VAL A 31 7.19 9.50 5.33
CA VAL A 31 8.54 10.01 5.03
C VAL A 31 9.03 9.45 3.69
N GLY A 32 8.87 8.15 3.46
CA GLY A 32 9.20 7.51 2.20
C GLY A 32 8.42 8.08 1.02
N CYS A 33 7.12 8.31 1.20
CA CYS A 33 6.24 8.93 0.21
C CYS A 33 6.73 10.33 -0.19
N VAL A 34 7.05 11.19 0.79
CA VAL A 34 7.59 12.53 0.54
C VAL A 34 8.93 12.45 -0.20
N ALA A 35 9.83 11.55 0.22
CA ALA A 35 11.11 11.33 -0.44
C ALA A 35 10.94 10.85 -1.89
N SER A 36 9.98 9.96 -2.15
CA SER A 36 9.63 9.51 -3.50
C SER A 36 9.11 10.65 -4.38
N PHE A 37 8.21 11.51 -3.87
CA PHE A 37 7.73 12.65 -4.65
C PHE A 37 8.86 13.63 -4.99
N ILE A 38 9.68 14.00 -4.00
CA ILE A 38 10.82 14.91 -4.21
C ILE A 38 11.82 14.30 -5.19
N GLY A 39 12.17 13.02 -5.00
CA GLY A 39 13.11 12.31 -5.86
C GLY A 39 12.60 12.16 -7.29
N GLY A 40 11.33 11.80 -7.48
CA GLY A 40 10.73 11.68 -8.79
C GLY A 40 10.64 13.02 -9.53
N ILE A 41 10.24 14.10 -8.85
CA ILE A 41 10.23 15.46 -9.42
C ILE A 41 11.67 15.90 -9.77
N ALA A 42 12.65 15.62 -8.91
CA ALA A 42 14.04 15.95 -9.18
C ALA A 42 14.61 15.21 -10.41
N VAL A 43 14.29 13.92 -10.57
CA VAL A 43 14.71 13.13 -11.74
C VAL A 43 14.09 13.69 -13.03
N ILE A 44 12.80 14.04 -13.01
CA ILE A 44 12.13 14.69 -14.15
C ILE A 44 12.76 16.06 -14.44
N GLY A 45 13.10 16.82 -13.39
CA GLY A 45 13.71 18.15 -13.51
C GLY A 45 15.13 18.15 -14.07
N MET A 46 15.92 17.09 -13.82
CA MET A 46 17.26 16.91 -14.41
C MET A 46 17.20 16.63 -15.91
N GLY A 47 16.13 15.96 -16.37
CA GLY A 47 15.84 15.78 -17.78
C GLY A 47 16.98 15.14 -18.57
N ARG A 48 17.44 15.83 -19.62
CA ARG A 48 18.52 15.35 -20.51
C ARG A 48 19.85 15.03 -19.81
N GLU A 49 20.18 15.71 -18.71
CA GLU A 49 21.40 15.40 -17.94
C GLU A 49 21.32 14.03 -17.27
N PHE A 50 20.13 13.65 -16.82
CA PHE A 50 19.89 12.33 -16.26
C PHE A 50 20.01 11.25 -17.33
N ASP A 51 19.40 11.48 -18.50
CA ASP A 51 19.47 10.55 -19.64
C ASP A 51 20.92 10.34 -20.09
N ALA A 52 21.71 11.41 -20.20
CA ALA A 52 23.12 11.34 -20.59
C ALA A 52 23.95 10.54 -19.58
N LYS A 53 23.78 10.80 -18.27
CA LYS A 53 24.49 10.05 -17.21
C LYS A 53 24.05 8.60 -17.13
N LEU A 54 22.77 8.32 -17.38
CA LEU A 54 22.25 6.96 -17.38
C LEU A 54 22.79 6.18 -18.58
N GLN A 55 22.88 6.82 -19.74
CA GLN A 55 23.46 6.21 -20.95
C GLN A 55 24.97 5.98 -20.78
N GLU A 56 25.71 6.94 -20.22
CA GLU A 56 27.12 6.76 -19.86
C GLU A 56 27.31 5.59 -18.88
N ALA A 57 26.46 5.47 -17.86
CA ALA A 57 26.51 4.36 -16.91
C ALA A 57 26.13 3.01 -17.55
N LYS A 58 25.25 3.03 -18.57
CA LYS A 58 24.90 1.85 -19.37
C LYS A 58 26.07 1.41 -20.24
N ASP A 59 26.69 2.36 -20.92
CA ASP A 59 27.83 2.13 -21.82
C ASP A 59 29.08 1.68 -21.03
N ALA A 60 29.24 2.16 -19.80
CA ALA A 60 30.25 1.68 -18.85
C ALA A 60 29.95 0.29 -18.25
N GLY A 61 28.81 -0.32 -18.58
CA GLY A 61 28.39 -1.62 -18.05
C GLY A 61 28.03 -1.60 -16.56
N ILE A 62 27.84 -0.42 -15.97
CA ILE A 62 27.48 -0.25 -14.56
C ILE A 62 25.98 -0.51 -14.38
N VAL A 63 25.17 -0.20 -15.40
CA VAL A 63 23.70 -0.32 -15.36
C VAL A 63 23.19 -1.05 -16.59
N THR A 64 22.46 -2.15 -16.39
CA THR A 64 21.76 -2.84 -17.49
C THR A 64 20.35 -2.29 -17.63
N THR A 65 20.08 -1.53 -18.71
CA THR A 65 18.72 -1.03 -19.03
C THR A 65 18.12 -1.79 -20.23
N ASP A 66 18.13 -3.12 -20.19
CA ASP A 66 17.46 -3.91 -21.23
C ASP A 66 15.95 -3.70 -21.11
N HIS A 67 15.35 -3.21 -22.20
CA HIS A 67 13.98 -2.66 -22.34
C HIS A 67 12.82 -3.63 -22.05
N THR A 68 13.07 -4.73 -21.36
CA THR A 68 12.07 -5.72 -20.93
C THR A 68 12.22 -6.12 -19.46
N THR A 69 13.15 -5.49 -18.74
CA THR A 69 13.54 -5.99 -17.41
C THR A 69 13.43 -4.90 -16.34
N ARG A 70 12.22 -4.81 -15.79
CA ARG A 70 12.03 -5.10 -14.37
C ARG A 70 12.90 -4.27 -13.41
N ILE A 71 12.54 -3.01 -13.24
CA ILE A 71 12.97 -2.26 -12.05
C ILE A 71 12.23 -2.87 -10.85
N GLY A 72 12.91 -3.70 -10.07
CA GLY A 72 12.39 -4.26 -8.81
C GLY A 72 11.39 -5.43 -8.92
N SER A 73 11.30 -6.11 -10.07
CA SER A 73 10.43 -7.29 -10.18
C SER A 73 11.16 -8.56 -9.72
N SER A 74 10.73 -9.11 -8.58
CA SER A 74 10.80 -10.56 -8.40
C SER A 74 9.94 -11.20 -9.49
N SER A 75 10.38 -12.30 -10.09
CA SER A 75 9.78 -12.96 -11.26
C SER A 75 8.30 -13.39 -11.13
N LYS A 76 7.62 -13.02 -10.04
CA LYS A 76 6.24 -13.37 -9.69
C LYS A 76 5.33 -12.16 -9.46
N ILE A 77 5.86 -10.94 -9.38
CA ILE A 77 5.06 -9.71 -9.22
C ILE A 77 5.50 -8.74 -10.30
N ASN A 78 4.65 -8.56 -11.31
CA ASN A 78 4.84 -7.63 -12.41
C ASN A 78 3.94 -6.43 -12.14
N ILE A 79 4.54 -5.30 -11.76
CA ILE A 79 3.81 -4.04 -11.65
C ILE A 79 4.01 -3.33 -13.00
N GLU A 80 3.19 -3.66 -14.00
CA GLU A 80 3.10 -2.92 -15.27
C GLU A 80 2.40 -1.58 -14.99
N VAL A 81 3.08 -0.66 -14.31
CA VAL A 81 2.43 0.62 -13.95
C VAL A 81 2.43 1.58 -15.13
N PHE A 82 3.42 1.52 -16.03
CA PHE A 82 3.60 2.57 -17.02
C PHE A 82 4.58 2.14 -18.10
N ASP A 83 4.16 2.17 -19.37
CA ASP A 83 5.08 2.13 -20.50
C ASP A 83 5.01 3.48 -21.20
N PRO A 84 5.99 4.38 -20.99
CA PRO A 84 5.98 5.70 -21.61
C PRO A 84 6.07 5.65 -23.13
N ALA A 85 6.56 4.55 -23.72
CA ALA A 85 6.54 4.37 -25.18
C ALA A 85 5.11 4.21 -25.73
N ASN A 86 4.15 3.83 -24.88
CA ASN A 86 2.74 3.62 -25.22
C ASN A 86 1.81 4.72 -24.68
N ILE A 87 2.34 5.86 -24.22
CA ILE A 87 1.50 7.02 -23.86
C ILE A 87 1.14 7.76 -25.14
N ASP A 88 -0.05 7.48 -25.65
CA ASP A 88 -0.69 8.29 -26.67
C ASP A 88 -1.32 9.50 -25.98
N THR A 89 -0.83 10.70 -26.28
CA THR A 89 -1.34 11.95 -25.71
C THR A 89 -1.64 12.94 -26.83
N ASP A 90 -2.88 13.41 -26.87
CA ASP A 90 -3.34 14.40 -27.84
C ASP A 90 -2.75 15.81 -27.59
N VAL A 91 -1.92 15.98 -26.56
CA VAL A 91 -1.31 17.25 -26.18
C VAL A 91 0.12 17.32 -26.75
N PRO A 92 0.38 18.15 -27.79
CA PRO A 92 1.67 18.17 -28.49
C PRO A 92 2.86 18.50 -27.59
N ALA A 93 2.67 19.39 -26.61
CA ALA A 93 3.71 19.77 -25.66
C ALA A 93 4.13 18.64 -24.71
N VAL A 94 3.20 17.74 -24.36
CA VAL A 94 3.49 16.58 -23.50
C VAL A 94 4.21 15.51 -24.31
N ARG A 95 3.86 15.34 -25.59
CA ARG A 95 4.54 14.41 -26.49
C ARG A 95 5.99 14.83 -26.75
N GLU A 96 6.23 16.10 -27.05
CA GLU A 96 7.58 16.63 -27.25
C GLU A 96 8.44 16.49 -25.99
N PHE A 97 7.86 16.72 -24.80
CA PHE A 97 8.54 16.50 -23.54
C PHE A 97 8.92 15.02 -23.32
N LEU A 98 7.99 14.09 -23.55
CA LEU A 98 8.20 12.64 -23.44
C LEU A 98 9.27 12.13 -24.40
N ASP A 99 9.22 12.56 -25.66
CA ASP A 99 10.14 12.11 -26.71
C ASP A 99 11.55 12.72 -26.52
N SER A 100 11.66 13.89 -25.88
CA SER A 100 12.95 14.58 -25.67
C SER A 100 13.79 14.08 -24.49
N GLN A 101 13.19 13.33 -23.57
CA GLN A 101 13.84 12.80 -22.35
C GLN A 101 13.10 11.55 -21.81
N PRO A 102 13.13 10.45 -22.57
CA PRO A 102 12.32 9.26 -22.28
C PRO A 102 12.73 8.57 -20.98
N MET A 103 14.01 8.56 -20.62
CA MET A 103 14.47 7.80 -19.43
C MET A 103 14.17 8.57 -18.14
N ALA A 104 14.50 9.86 -18.06
CA ALA A 104 14.18 10.71 -16.92
C ALA A 104 12.68 10.72 -16.63
N THR A 105 11.86 10.80 -17.67
CA THR A 105 10.41 10.75 -17.51
C THR A 105 9.94 9.39 -17.01
N PHE A 106 10.45 8.29 -17.55
CA PHE A 106 10.11 6.93 -17.11
C PHE A 106 10.43 6.67 -15.64
N TYR A 107 11.70 6.87 -15.24
CA TYR A 107 12.16 6.63 -13.88
C TYR A 107 11.51 7.60 -12.90
N GLY A 108 11.38 8.88 -13.28
CA GLY A 108 10.70 9.88 -12.49
C GLY A 108 9.24 9.53 -12.20
N MET A 109 8.48 9.14 -13.22
CA MET A 109 7.09 8.70 -13.07
C MET A 109 6.96 7.42 -12.25
N THR A 110 7.89 6.48 -12.40
CA THR A 110 7.92 5.24 -11.60
C THR A 110 8.14 5.54 -10.12
N VAL A 111 9.07 6.44 -9.79
CA VAL A 111 9.34 6.85 -8.40
C VAL A 111 8.14 7.61 -7.81
N ILE A 112 7.49 8.48 -8.59
CA ILE A 112 6.23 9.15 -8.18
C ILE A 112 5.13 8.12 -7.92
N GLY A 113 4.96 7.15 -8.83
CA GLY A 113 4.00 6.04 -8.69
C GLY A 113 4.23 5.22 -7.42
N ALA A 114 5.49 4.91 -7.10
CA ALA A 114 5.84 4.27 -5.83
C ALA A 114 5.45 5.14 -4.62
N GLY A 115 5.62 6.46 -4.70
CA GLY A 115 5.15 7.41 -3.69
C GLY A 115 3.63 7.32 -3.44
N LEU A 116 2.82 7.20 -4.51
CA LEU A 116 1.38 7.00 -4.39
C LEU A 116 1.01 5.69 -3.70
N VAL A 117 1.72 4.60 -4.00
CA VAL A 117 1.53 3.31 -3.33
C VAL A 117 1.87 3.42 -1.83
N LEU A 118 2.98 4.09 -1.48
CA LEU A 118 3.35 4.34 -0.10
C LEU A 118 2.30 5.20 0.64
N ALA A 119 1.73 6.20 -0.03
CA ALA A 119 0.64 7.01 0.52
C ALA A 119 -0.60 6.16 0.82
N ALA A 120 -1.02 5.30 -0.12
CA ALA A 120 -2.13 4.38 0.09
C ALA A 120 -1.88 3.41 1.25
N LEU A 121 -0.68 2.83 1.34
CA LEU A 121 -0.29 1.98 2.46
C LEU A 121 -0.29 2.73 3.81
N ALA A 122 0.11 4.01 3.83
CA ALA A 122 0.05 4.82 5.04
C ALA A 122 -1.40 5.00 5.52
N VAL A 123 -2.34 5.24 4.60
CA VAL A 123 -3.78 5.32 4.91
C VAL A 123 -4.28 3.99 5.48
N VAL A 124 -3.93 2.86 4.85
CA VAL A 124 -4.28 1.51 5.34
C VAL A 124 -3.78 1.31 6.76
N MET A 125 -2.49 1.57 7.02
CA MET A 125 -1.89 1.42 8.37
C MET A 125 -2.59 2.32 9.40
N ARG A 126 -3.02 3.51 9.00
CA ARG A 126 -3.76 4.42 9.88
C ARG A 126 -5.15 3.88 10.24
N ILE A 127 -5.86 3.28 9.28
CA ILE A 127 -7.17 2.66 9.54
C ILE A 127 -7.00 1.44 10.46
N VAL A 128 -5.98 0.61 10.22
CA VAL A 128 -5.63 -0.54 11.09
C VAL A 128 -5.35 -0.08 12.52
N SER A 129 -4.47 0.90 12.70
CA SER A 129 -4.19 1.53 14.01
C SER A 129 -5.47 1.96 14.71
N SER A 130 -6.39 2.59 13.97
CA SER A 130 -7.64 3.04 14.55
C SER A 130 -8.62 1.90 14.88
N ALA A 131 -8.57 0.77 14.18
CA ALA A 131 -9.36 -0.41 14.55
C ALA A 131 -8.86 -1.01 15.87
N PHE A 132 -7.54 -1.19 16.02
CA PHE A 132 -6.95 -1.69 17.28
C PHE A 132 -7.19 -0.77 18.47
N LYS A 133 -7.20 0.55 18.24
CA LYS A 133 -7.56 1.52 19.28
C LYS A 133 -9.01 1.34 19.77
N ILE A 134 -9.96 1.10 18.85
CA ILE A 134 -11.35 0.85 19.22
C ILE A 134 -11.49 -0.47 19.98
N ILE A 135 -10.77 -1.52 19.57
CA ILE A 135 -10.75 -2.81 20.29
C ILE A 135 -10.24 -2.62 21.73
N GLU A 136 -9.21 -1.79 21.92
CA GLU A 136 -8.66 -1.49 23.24
C GLU A 136 -9.67 -0.74 24.15
N GLU A 137 -10.42 0.19 23.56
CA GLU A 137 -11.45 1.00 24.22
C GLU A 137 -12.71 0.19 24.55
N GLU A 138 -13.27 -0.52 23.56
CA GLU A 138 -14.53 -1.27 23.66
C GLU A 138 -14.33 -2.66 24.30
N GLY A 139 -13.10 -3.19 24.34
CA GLY A 139 -12.78 -4.47 24.95
C GLY A 139 -13.25 -5.70 24.17
N SER A 140 -13.90 -5.52 23.01
CA SER A 140 -14.32 -6.59 22.10
C SER A 140 -13.96 -6.24 20.65
N PRO A 141 -13.53 -7.22 19.83
CA PRO A 141 -13.36 -7.03 18.40
C PRO A 141 -14.67 -7.17 17.60
N PHE A 142 -15.76 -7.62 18.22
CA PHE A 142 -17.02 -7.91 17.55
C PHE A 142 -18.01 -6.74 17.62
N THR A 143 -17.52 -5.53 17.37
CA THR A 143 -18.39 -4.35 17.29
C THR A 143 -18.51 -3.89 15.85
N ASP A 144 -19.68 -3.35 15.47
CA ASP A 144 -19.91 -2.90 14.09
C ASP A 144 -18.85 -1.90 13.61
N ARG A 145 -18.32 -1.08 14.53
CA ARG A 145 -17.26 -0.11 14.24
C ARG A 145 -15.94 -0.80 13.88
N VAL A 146 -15.54 -1.82 14.63
CA VAL A 146 -14.31 -2.57 14.39
C VAL A 146 -14.44 -3.37 13.10
N ILE A 147 -15.53 -4.13 12.95
CA ILE A 147 -15.80 -4.96 11.76
C ILE A 147 -15.77 -4.10 10.51
N ARG A 148 -16.50 -2.98 10.49
CA ARG A 148 -16.52 -2.05 9.34
C ARG A 148 -15.13 -1.52 9.00
N ARG A 149 -14.31 -1.14 9.98
CA ARG A 149 -12.95 -0.64 9.73
C ARG A 149 -12.01 -1.71 9.19
N ILE A 150 -12.08 -2.93 9.73
CA ILE A 150 -11.29 -4.06 9.23
C ILE A 150 -11.69 -4.39 7.79
N THR A 151 -13.00 -4.48 7.50
CA THR A 151 -13.49 -4.78 6.15
C THR A 151 -13.11 -3.68 5.15
N VAL A 152 -13.23 -2.40 5.51
CA VAL A 152 -12.79 -1.28 4.66
C VAL A 152 -11.29 -1.35 4.40
N THR A 153 -10.49 -1.63 5.43
CA THR A 153 -9.03 -1.79 5.28
C THR A 153 -8.71 -2.90 4.29
N MET A 154 -9.33 -4.07 4.46
CA MET A 154 -9.11 -5.24 3.61
C MET A 154 -9.56 -5.00 2.17
N ALA A 155 -10.68 -4.29 1.97
CA ALA A 155 -11.13 -3.87 0.65
C ALA A 155 -10.14 -2.93 -0.04
N ILE A 156 -9.59 -1.94 0.67
CA ILE A 156 -8.55 -1.05 0.14
C ILE A 156 -7.29 -1.86 -0.23
N VAL A 157 -6.87 -2.79 0.62
CA VAL A 157 -5.72 -3.67 0.33
C VAL A 157 -5.97 -4.54 -0.89
N SER A 158 -7.17 -5.10 -1.04
CA SER A 158 -7.58 -5.89 -2.22
C SER A 158 -7.47 -5.05 -3.50
N ILE A 159 -7.96 -3.81 -3.49
CA ILE A 159 -7.84 -2.89 -4.64
C ILE A 159 -6.38 -2.56 -4.92
N LEU A 160 -5.60 -2.23 -3.88
CA LEU A 160 -4.20 -1.88 -4.02
C LEU A 160 -3.38 -3.04 -4.62
N VAL A 161 -3.61 -4.27 -4.16
CA VAL A 161 -2.98 -5.48 -4.70
C VAL A 161 -3.49 -5.78 -6.11
N GLY A 162 -4.75 -5.50 -6.39
CA GLY A 162 -5.35 -5.59 -7.73
C GLY A 162 -4.60 -4.74 -8.76
N ILE A 163 -4.30 -3.50 -8.39
CA ILE A 163 -3.61 -2.53 -9.26
C ILE A 163 -2.10 -2.80 -9.32
N THR A 164 -1.48 -3.21 -8.21
CA THR A 164 -0.02 -3.33 -8.13
C THR A 164 0.52 -4.72 -8.46
N ALA A 165 -0.20 -5.80 -8.20
CA ALA A 165 0.30 -7.15 -8.45
C ALA A 165 -0.43 -7.83 -9.59
N SER A 166 -1.76 -7.99 -9.47
CA SER A 166 -2.64 -8.43 -10.54
C SER A 166 -4.10 -8.36 -10.08
N MET A 167 -5.01 -8.21 -11.05
CA MET A 167 -6.45 -8.29 -10.80
C MET A 167 -6.87 -9.63 -10.18
N ALA A 168 -6.18 -10.73 -10.50
CA ALA A 168 -6.45 -12.04 -9.92
C ALA A 168 -6.14 -12.09 -8.41
N PHE A 169 -5.01 -11.53 -7.97
CA PHE A 169 -4.68 -11.45 -6.55
C PHE A 169 -5.61 -10.48 -5.80
N GLY A 170 -5.97 -9.36 -6.44
CA GLY A 170 -6.97 -8.44 -5.90
C GLY A 170 -8.31 -9.14 -5.66
N ALA A 171 -8.82 -9.88 -6.66
CA ALA A 171 -10.06 -10.63 -6.55
C ALA A 171 -10.02 -11.72 -5.46
N LEU A 172 -8.91 -12.46 -5.36
CA LEU A 172 -8.71 -13.45 -4.30
C LEU A 172 -8.78 -12.81 -2.91
N LEU A 173 -8.11 -11.68 -2.71
CA LEU A 173 -8.21 -10.92 -1.46
C LEU A 173 -9.62 -10.38 -1.21
N GLY A 174 -10.37 -10.04 -2.25
CA GLY A 174 -11.77 -9.67 -2.15
C GLY A 174 -12.63 -10.81 -1.58
N VAL A 175 -12.41 -12.04 -2.08
CA VAL A 175 -13.09 -13.24 -1.56
C VAL A 175 -12.70 -13.50 -0.10
N ILE A 176 -11.41 -13.38 0.25
CA ILE A 176 -10.94 -13.52 1.64
C ILE A 176 -11.56 -12.44 2.54
N THR A 177 -11.67 -11.21 2.05
CA THR A 177 -12.28 -10.09 2.77
C THR A 177 -13.75 -10.37 3.06
N TRP A 178 -14.49 -10.90 2.09
CA TRP A 178 -15.89 -11.29 2.28
C TRP A 178 -16.02 -12.45 3.28
N ALA A 179 -15.16 -13.46 3.21
CA ALA A 179 -15.15 -14.57 4.17
C ALA A 179 -14.88 -14.08 5.61
N LEU A 180 -13.89 -13.20 5.79
CA LEU A 180 -13.58 -12.62 7.11
C LEU A 180 -14.71 -11.76 7.65
N TYR A 181 -15.37 -10.97 6.79
CA TYR A 181 -16.55 -10.20 7.18
C TYR A 181 -17.65 -11.12 7.74
N THR A 182 -17.98 -12.20 7.02
CA THR A 182 -19.00 -13.16 7.45
C THR A 182 -18.65 -13.82 8.79
N ILE A 183 -17.39 -14.20 9.00
CA ILE A 183 -16.92 -14.77 10.28
C ILE A 183 -17.06 -13.77 11.43
N LEU A 184 -16.65 -12.52 11.21
CA LEU A 184 -16.72 -11.47 12.23
C LEU A 184 -18.17 -11.12 12.57
N ASP A 185 -19.05 -11.03 11.58
CA ASP A 185 -20.47 -10.75 11.78
C ASP A 185 -21.17 -11.90 12.52
N TYR A 186 -20.85 -13.15 12.18
CA TYR A 186 -21.30 -14.32 12.93
C TYR A 186 -20.82 -14.29 14.39
N GLY A 187 -19.54 -13.96 14.62
CA GLY A 187 -18.99 -13.81 15.97
C GLY A 187 -19.70 -12.72 16.80
N LYS A 188 -20.08 -11.61 16.17
CA LYS A 188 -20.91 -10.57 16.78
C LYS A 188 -22.28 -11.10 17.21
N VAL A 189 -22.97 -11.84 16.35
CA VAL A 189 -24.28 -12.42 16.67
C VAL A 189 -24.17 -13.39 17.86
N LEU A 190 -23.14 -14.23 17.90
CA LEU A 190 -22.90 -15.13 19.05
C LEU A 190 -22.64 -14.36 20.34
N GLN A 191 -21.89 -13.26 20.29
CA GLN A 191 -21.63 -12.45 21.47
C GLN A 191 -22.94 -11.83 22.00
N ILE A 192 -23.78 -11.29 21.12
CA ILE A 192 -25.09 -10.72 21.50
C ILE A 192 -25.96 -11.79 22.17
N GLN A 193 -26.05 -13.00 21.59
CA GLN A 193 -26.84 -14.10 22.17
C GLN A 193 -26.31 -14.54 23.54
N SER A 194 -24.99 -14.56 23.72
CA SER A 194 -24.38 -14.88 25.02
C SER A 194 -24.68 -13.81 26.07
N ASP A 195 -24.67 -12.53 25.68
CA ASP A 195 -24.96 -11.41 26.59
C ASP A 195 -26.46 -11.35 26.94
N GLU A 196 -27.37 -11.80 26.06
CA GLU A 196 -28.82 -11.85 26.30
C GLU A 196 -29.28 -13.05 27.16
N THR A 197 -28.43 -14.09 27.31
CA THR A 197 -28.77 -15.33 28.03
C THR A 197 -28.18 -15.44 29.44
N LEU A 198 -27.35 -14.47 29.85
CA LEU A 198 -26.75 -14.32 31.18
C LEU A 198 -27.48 -13.26 32.02
#